data_AF-A0A7C3YL93-F1
#
_entry.id   AF-A0A7C3YL93-F1
#
_cell.length_a   1.000
_cell.length_b   1.000
_cell.length_c   1.000
_cell.angle_alpha   90.00
_cell.angle_beta   90.00
_cell.angle_gamma   90.00
#
_symmetry.space_group_name_H-M   'P 1'
#
loop_
_entity.id
_entity.type
_entity.pdbx_description
1 polymer ?
#
loop_
_entity_poly.entity_id
_entity_poly.type
_entity_poly.pdbx_seq_one_letter_code
_entity_poly.pdbx_strand_id
1 'polypeptide(L)'
;MSILAGFFLEIMAKGVNEMKVVNRYLLYASLFIIVLILAGQSYARIDMKTVEGMWLFDGNTKDSSGKGRDGKIEGKVNWIDGKFGKAISFDGSGYVTIPDHENPTKAVTLTAWAKSAGPTWNTYGWIIEKRDAFIMHPNANSKNMAFCVVNGAPWNQPRTWDAGAVAPDGDLTEWHLYTCTFDSATGKWVIYIDGVAKSSMDLNKAEIALDKGPIHIGWDEAGADRKGQGAVDDVAIFNVALNANDVKELMKGLTLGMAVNANGKLATTWSNIKIQP
;
A
#
# COMPACT_ATOMS: atom_id res chain seq x y z
N MET A 1 -50.11 34.63 -51.04
CA MET A 1 -49.40 33.36 -50.77
C MET A 1 -47.91 33.55 -50.43
N SER A 2 -47.23 34.62 -50.87
CA SER A 2 -45.79 34.82 -50.61
C SER A 2 -45.44 35.30 -49.18
N ILE A 3 -46.33 36.05 -48.51
CA ILE A 3 -46.05 36.61 -47.17
C ILE A 3 -46.03 35.51 -46.09
N LEU A 4 -46.93 34.51 -46.20
CA LEU A 4 -47.01 33.37 -45.29
C LEU A 4 -45.77 32.46 -45.37
N ALA A 5 -45.21 32.28 -46.57
CA ALA A 5 -44.00 31.48 -46.76
C ALA A 5 -42.75 32.15 -46.16
N GLY A 6 -42.63 33.48 -46.28
CA GLY A 6 -41.53 34.24 -45.67
C GLY A 6 -41.56 34.19 -44.14
N PHE A 7 -42.75 34.32 -43.54
CA PHE A 7 -42.91 34.24 -42.08
C PHE A 7 -42.58 32.84 -41.53
N PHE A 8 -42.94 31.79 -42.28
CA PHE A 8 -42.62 30.41 -41.90
C PHE A 8 -41.10 30.13 -41.96
N LEU A 9 -40.40 30.63 -42.99
CA LEU A 9 -38.94 30.52 -43.11
C LEU A 9 -38.20 31.23 -41.97
N GLU A 10 -38.69 32.39 -41.53
CA GLU A 10 -38.10 33.16 -40.44
C GLU A 10 -38.25 32.47 -39.08
N ILE A 11 -39.41 31.86 -38.82
CA ILE A 11 -39.65 31.04 -37.62
C ILE A 11 -38.73 29.81 -37.60
N MET A 12 -38.58 29.13 -38.74
CA MET A 12 -37.69 27.97 -38.87
C MET A 12 -36.22 28.34 -38.66
N ALA A 13 -35.78 29.50 -39.18
CA ALA A 13 -34.43 30.01 -38.99
C ALA A 13 -34.12 30.37 -37.52
N LYS A 14 -35.07 30.99 -36.82
CA LYS A 14 -34.97 31.25 -35.37
C LYS A 14 -34.87 29.95 -34.58
N GLY A 15 -35.72 28.96 -34.87
CA GLY A 15 -35.69 27.66 -34.21
C GLY A 15 -34.36 26.92 -34.37
N VAL A 16 -33.76 26.94 -35.58
CA VAL A 16 -32.42 26.36 -35.83
C VAL A 16 -31.32 27.10 -35.06
N ASN A 17 -31.41 28.43 -34.94
CA ASN A 17 -30.41 29.23 -34.23
C ASN A 17 -30.50 29.00 -32.72
N GLU A 18 -31.70 28.92 -32.15
CA GLU A 18 -31.92 28.56 -30.75
C GLU A 18 -31.41 27.14 -30.45
N MET A 19 -31.66 26.17 -31.33
CA MET A 19 -31.12 24.81 -31.19
C MET A 19 -29.59 24.79 -31.15
N LYS A 20 -28.91 25.56 -32.01
CA LYS A 20 -27.44 25.68 -32.01
C LYS A 20 -26.91 26.31 -30.72
N VAL A 21 -27.62 27.29 -30.17
CA VAL A 21 -27.25 27.96 -28.91
C VAL A 21 -27.39 26.99 -27.73
N VAL A 22 -28.50 26.25 -27.64
CA VAL A 22 -28.72 25.23 -26.60
C VAL A 22 -27.65 24.13 -26.67
N ASN A 23 -27.33 23.65 -27.87
CA ASN A 23 -26.33 22.59 -28.05
C ASN A 23 -24.92 23.04 -27.61
N ARG A 24 -24.59 24.33 -27.82
CA ARG A 24 -23.32 24.91 -27.37
C ARG A 24 -23.23 25.01 -25.84
N TYR A 25 -24.33 25.37 -25.17
CA TYR A 25 -24.38 25.36 -23.70
C TYR A 25 -24.29 23.95 -23.10
N LEU A 26 -24.93 22.96 -23.73
CA LEU A 26 -24.81 21.54 -23.34
C LEU A 26 -23.36 21.04 -23.47
N LEU A 27 -22.66 21.42 -24.54
CA LEU A 27 -21.24 21.13 -24.75
C LEU A 27 -20.36 21.78 -23.66
N TYR A 28 -20.61 23.04 -23.31
CA TYR A 28 -19.85 23.69 -22.24
C TYR A 28 -20.12 23.10 -20.87
N ALA A 29 -21.38 22.75 -20.56
CA ALA A 29 -21.73 22.10 -19.31
C ALA A 29 -21.07 20.72 -19.18
N SER A 30 -21.05 19.93 -20.26
CA SER A 30 -20.40 18.62 -20.27
C SER A 30 -18.87 18.72 -20.18
N LEU A 31 -18.24 19.68 -20.87
CA LEU A 31 -16.81 19.97 -20.69
C LEU A 31 -16.48 20.41 -19.25
N PHE A 32 -17.31 21.25 -18.65
CA PHE A 32 -17.14 21.71 -17.27
C PHE A 32 -17.28 20.57 -16.26
N ILE A 33 -18.25 19.66 -16.45
CA ILE A 33 -18.41 18.45 -15.64
C ILE A 33 -17.19 17.53 -15.77
N ILE A 34 -16.64 17.35 -16.98
CA ILE A 34 -15.41 16.56 -17.20
C ILE A 34 -14.22 17.19 -16.48
N VAL A 35 -14.07 18.52 -16.54
CA VAL A 35 -12.99 19.23 -15.81
C VAL A 35 -13.16 19.09 -14.30
N LEU A 36 -14.38 19.12 -13.75
CA LEU A 36 -14.64 18.88 -12.33
C LEU A 36 -14.36 17.43 -11.90
N ILE A 37 -14.68 16.45 -12.74
CA ILE A 37 -14.35 15.04 -12.49
C ILE A 37 -12.83 14.84 -12.48
N LEU A 38 -12.11 15.51 -13.38
CA LEU A 38 -10.64 15.45 -13.41
C LEU A 38 -9.99 16.24 -12.26
N ALA A 39 -10.58 17.36 -11.83
CA ALA A 39 -10.10 18.15 -10.70
C ALA A 39 -10.39 17.51 -9.33
N GLY A 40 -11.41 16.65 -9.24
CA GLY A 40 -11.78 15.91 -8.03
C GLY A 40 -10.96 14.63 -7.79
N GLN A 41 -10.10 14.23 -8.73
CA GLN A 41 -9.10 13.18 -8.52
C GLN A 41 -7.99 13.75 -7.62
N SER A 42 -8.25 13.87 -6.32
CA SER A 42 -7.18 13.97 -5.34
C SER A 42 -6.40 12.67 -5.44
N TYR A 43 -5.31 12.67 -6.21
CA TYR A 43 -4.38 11.55 -6.23
C TYR A 43 -4.01 11.24 -4.78
N ALA A 44 -4.37 10.05 -4.31
CA ALA A 44 -3.87 9.54 -3.04
C ALA A 44 -2.34 9.61 -3.12
N ARG A 45 -1.75 10.41 -2.24
CA ARG A 45 -0.33 10.72 -2.27
C ARG A 45 0.29 10.16 -1.02
N ILE A 46 0.97 9.04 -1.20
CA ILE A 46 1.86 8.50 -0.20
C ILE A 46 2.97 9.55 0.04
N ASP A 47 3.04 10.06 1.27
CA ASP A 47 4.13 10.95 1.67
C ASP A 47 5.36 10.11 2.02
N MET A 48 6.37 10.14 1.16
CA MET A 48 7.64 9.44 1.39
C MET A 48 8.32 9.78 2.73
N LYS A 49 7.97 10.89 3.39
CA LYS A 49 8.47 11.20 4.74
C LYS A 49 7.96 10.25 5.82
N THR A 50 6.82 9.60 5.58
CA THR A 50 6.24 8.62 6.51
C THR A 50 6.83 7.23 6.34
N VAL A 51 7.61 7.00 5.28
CA VAL A 51 8.27 5.71 5.03
C VAL A 51 9.43 5.54 6.00
N GLU A 52 9.38 4.44 6.74
CA GLU A 52 10.41 4.00 7.69
C GLU A 52 11.39 3.02 7.03
N GLY A 53 10.98 2.28 6.01
CA GLY A 53 11.87 1.44 5.22
C GLY A 53 11.17 0.96 3.97
N MET A 54 11.92 0.79 2.89
CA MET A 54 11.38 0.33 1.61
C MET A 54 12.39 -0.54 0.86
N TRP A 55 12.04 -1.79 0.61
CA TRP A 55 12.89 -2.78 -0.05
C TRP A 55 12.16 -3.32 -1.27
N LEU A 56 12.58 -2.86 -2.45
CA LEU A 56 11.95 -3.22 -3.73
C LEU A 56 12.34 -4.62 -4.19
N PHE A 57 13.40 -5.21 -3.65
CA PHE A 57 13.91 -6.53 -4.05
C PHE A 57 14.20 -6.72 -5.55
N ASP A 58 14.51 -5.61 -6.22
CA ASP A 58 15.01 -5.55 -7.60
C ASP A 58 16.47 -6.05 -7.73
N GLY A 59 16.71 -7.31 -7.37
CA GLY A 59 18.01 -7.98 -7.41
C GLY A 59 18.98 -7.59 -6.30
N ASN A 60 18.51 -6.86 -5.28
CA ASN A 60 19.30 -6.45 -4.13
C ASN A 60 18.38 -6.16 -2.91
N THR A 61 18.98 -5.97 -1.74
CA THR A 61 18.29 -5.75 -0.46
C THR A 61 18.42 -4.30 0.06
N LYS A 62 18.72 -3.32 -0.81
CA LYS A 62 18.93 -1.93 -0.39
C LYS A 62 17.62 -1.26 0.01
N ASP A 63 17.72 -0.33 0.96
CA ASP A 63 16.63 0.52 1.38
C ASP A 63 16.47 1.74 0.44
N SER A 64 15.38 1.75 -0.31
CA SER A 64 15.01 2.82 -1.23
C SER A 64 14.30 4.00 -0.55
N SER A 65 14.02 3.94 0.76
CA SER A 65 13.35 5.03 1.49
C SER A 65 14.29 6.21 1.80
N GLY A 66 15.60 5.98 1.77
CA GLY A 66 16.62 6.93 2.20
C GLY A 66 16.89 6.94 3.71
N LYS A 67 16.40 5.94 4.45
CA LYS A 67 16.69 5.77 5.89
C LYS A 67 17.98 4.99 6.14
N GLY A 68 18.58 4.42 5.10
CA GLY A 68 19.86 3.69 5.17
C GLY A 68 19.71 2.33 5.86
N ARG A 69 18.50 1.75 5.84
CA ARG A 69 18.19 0.47 6.49
C ARG A 69 18.40 -0.69 5.51
N ASP A 70 19.59 -0.77 4.91
CA ASP A 70 19.93 -1.80 3.94
C ASP A 70 19.86 -3.20 4.58
N GLY A 71 19.16 -4.12 3.92
CA GLY A 71 19.04 -5.50 4.37
C GLY A 71 20.29 -6.33 4.06
N LYS A 72 20.52 -7.35 4.88
CA LYS A 72 21.54 -8.38 4.69
C LYS A 72 20.87 -9.74 4.50
N ILE A 73 21.26 -10.47 3.47
CA ILE A 73 20.79 -11.85 3.25
C ILE A 73 21.52 -12.78 4.22
N GLU A 74 20.76 -13.62 4.92
CA GLU A 74 21.25 -14.72 5.73
C GLU A 74 20.75 -16.04 5.13
N GLY A 75 21.65 -17.00 4.93
CA GLY A 75 21.34 -18.26 4.25
C GLY A 75 21.16 -18.11 2.73
N LYS A 76 20.34 -18.98 2.12
CA LYS A 76 20.14 -19.02 0.67
C LYS A 76 18.80 -18.39 0.30
N VAL A 77 18.85 -17.53 -0.72
CA VAL A 77 17.68 -16.92 -1.36
C VAL A 77 17.86 -16.99 -2.87
N ASN A 78 16.76 -16.85 -3.61
CA ASN A 78 16.79 -16.77 -5.07
C ASN A 78 16.13 -15.48 -5.53
N TRP A 79 16.54 -14.97 -6.69
CA TRP A 79 15.87 -13.85 -7.36
C TRP A 79 14.99 -14.39 -8.48
N ILE A 80 13.73 -13.98 -8.51
CA ILE A 80 12.75 -14.37 -9.54
C ILE A 80 12.13 -13.12 -10.17
N ASP A 81 11.33 -13.30 -11.22
CA ASP A 81 10.48 -12.22 -11.71
C ASP A 81 9.43 -11.86 -10.65
N GLY A 82 9.41 -10.58 -10.28
CA GLY A 82 8.53 -10.03 -9.25
C GLY A 82 7.15 -9.68 -9.78
N LYS A 83 6.33 -9.11 -8.89
CA LYS A 83 5.15 -8.36 -9.32
C LYS A 83 5.59 -7.09 -10.06
N PHE A 84 6.65 -6.45 -9.57
CA PHE A 84 7.35 -5.36 -10.23
C PHE A 84 8.84 -5.73 -10.29
N GLY A 85 9.44 -5.67 -11.49
CA GLY A 85 10.86 -5.98 -11.65
C GLY A 85 11.26 -7.37 -11.13
N LYS A 86 12.12 -7.45 -10.12
CA LYS A 86 12.55 -8.70 -9.49
C LYS A 86 12.00 -8.81 -8.06
N ALA A 87 11.88 -10.04 -7.60
CA ALA A 87 11.49 -10.36 -6.23
C ALA A 87 12.48 -11.33 -5.59
N ILE A 88 12.48 -11.35 -4.26
CA ILE A 88 13.22 -12.34 -3.48
C ILE A 88 12.33 -13.55 -3.19
N SER A 89 12.88 -14.75 -3.37
CA SER A 89 12.22 -16.03 -3.14
C SER A 89 12.98 -16.85 -2.11
N PHE A 90 12.24 -17.38 -1.15
CA PHE A 90 12.71 -18.15 -0.01
C PHE A 90 12.31 -19.63 -0.17
N ASP A 91 13.24 -20.53 0.10
CA ASP A 91 13.03 -22.00 0.08
C ASP A 91 12.98 -22.60 1.50
N GLY A 92 12.88 -21.75 2.53
CA GLY A 92 12.92 -22.13 3.95
C GLY A 92 14.33 -22.23 4.53
N SER A 93 15.38 -21.88 3.78
CA SER A 93 16.76 -21.91 4.28
C SER A 93 17.39 -20.52 4.55
N GLY A 94 16.83 -19.46 3.95
CA GLY A 94 17.33 -18.09 4.11
C GLY A 94 16.25 -17.06 4.33
N TYR A 95 16.69 -15.85 4.67
CA TYR A 95 15.88 -14.67 4.99
C TYR A 95 16.72 -13.39 4.83
N VAL A 96 16.11 -12.23 5.01
CA VAL A 96 16.78 -10.93 5.03
C VAL A 96 16.64 -10.33 6.43
N THR A 97 17.77 -9.89 7.00
CA THR A 97 17.82 -9.12 8.23
C THR A 97 18.03 -7.65 7.88
N ILE A 98 17.13 -6.80 8.34
CA ILE A 98 17.30 -5.35 8.37
C ILE A 98 17.95 -5.00 9.72
N PRO A 99 18.98 -4.13 9.75
CA PRO A 99 19.70 -3.82 10.98
C PRO A 99 18.79 -3.17 12.05
N ASP A 100 19.24 -3.27 13.30
CA ASP A 100 18.59 -2.71 14.49
C ASP A 100 18.15 -1.26 14.30
N HIS A 101 16.87 -1.01 14.57
CA HIS A 101 16.31 0.33 14.61
C HIS A 101 15.00 0.34 15.41
N GLU A 102 14.66 1.53 15.92
CA GLU A 102 13.41 1.78 16.61
C GLU A 102 12.23 1.75 15.62
N ASN A 103 11.14 1.07 15.98
CA ASN A 103 9.90 1.12 15.23
C ASN A 103 9.06 2.37 15.54
N PRO A 104 8.13 2.74 14.63
CA PRO A 104 7.08 3.68 14.99
C PRO A 104 6.15 3.08 16.06
N THR A 105 5.78 3.88 17.06
CA THR A 105 4.93 3.45 18.18
C THR A 105 3.48 3.93 18.06
N LYS A 106 3.24 5.05 17.37
CA LYS A 106 1.91 5.67 17.32
C LYS A 106 0.99 5.07 16.26
N ALA A 107 1.54 4.78 15.09
CA ALA A 107 0.81 4.17 14.01
C ALA A 107 1.79 3.43 13.10
N VAL A 108 1.30 2.41 12.40
CA VAL A 108 2.11 1.64 11.45
C VAL A 108 1.28 1.21 10.26
N THR A 109 1.90 1.17 9.09
CA THR A 109 1.45 0.38 7.96
C THR A 109 2.56 -0.56 7.51
N LEU A 110 2.27 -1.85 7.41
CA LEU A 110 3.14 -2.85 6.80
C LEU A 110 2.56 -3.22 5.43
N THR A 111 3.36 -3.24 4.38
CA THR A 111 2.91 -3.67 3.05
C THR A 111 3.96 -4.52 2.35
N ALA A 112 3.50 -5.54 1.63
CA ALA A 112 4.32 -6.38 0.79
C ALA A 112 3.46 -7.07 -0.28
N TRP A 113 3.99 -7.15 -1.49
CA TRP A 113 3.55 -8.18 -2.42
C TRP A 113 4.13 -9.51 -1.97
N ALA A 114 3.30 -10.54 -1.82
CA ALA A 114 3.75 -11.85 -1.42
C ALA A 114 2.96 -12.97 -2.10
N LYS A 115 3.60 -14.12 -2.22
CA LYS A 115 2.97 -15.37 -2.65
C LYS A 115 3.59 -16.57 -1.92
N SER A 116 2.78 -17.58 -1.65
CA SER A 116 3.25 -18.85 -1.09
C SER A 116 3.89 -19.72 -2.17
N ALA A 117 4.83 -20.57 -1.78
CA ALA A 117 5.37 -21.62 -2.67
C ALA A 117 4.37 -22.76 -2.93
N GLY A 118 3.29 -22.85 -2.13
CA GLY A 118 2.26 -23.89 -2.24
C GLY A 118 0.86 -23.38 -1.92
N PRO A 119 -0.16 -24.26 -1.92
CA PRO A 119 -1.56 -23.88 -1.76
C PRO A 119 -1.93 -23.33 -0.37
N THR A 120 -1.01 -23.46 0.59
CA THR A 120 -1.09 -22.94 1.97
C THR A 120 0.27 -22.34 2.36
N TRP A 121 0.28 -21.49 3.38
CA TRP A 121 1.52 -21.01 3.99
C TRP A 121 2.23 -22.15 4.71
N ASN A 122 3.54 -22.28 4.51
CA ASN A 122 4.33 -23.36 5.08
C ASN A 122 4.53 -23.21 6.61
N THR A 123 4.65 -21.98 7.09
CA THR A 123 4.94 -21.68 8.49
C THR A 123 4.39 -20.31 8.89
N TYR A 124 4.72 -19.86 10.09
CA TYR A 124 4.18 -18.69 10.75
C TYR A 124 5.02 -17.41 10.51
N GLY A 125 4.38 -16.24 10.52
CA GLY A 125 5.05 -14.99 10.91
C GLY A 125 6.10 -14.39 9.97
N TRP A 126 6.39 -15.01 8.83
CA TRP A 126 7.68 -14.79 8.17
C TRP A 126 7.76 -13.64 7.17
N ILE A 127 6.66 -12.95 6.80
CA ILE A 127 6.73 -11.96 5.69
C ILE A 127 7.43 -10.67 6.13
N ILE A 128 6.96 -10.03 7.20
CA ILE A 128 7.62 -8.88 7.83
C ILE A 128 7.48 -9.09 9.33
N GLU A 129 8.62 -9.11 10.01
CA GLU A 129 8.68 -9.48 11.41
C GLU A 129 9.51 -8.47 12.19
N LYS A 130 8.90 -7.89 13.23
CA LYS A 130 9.57 -7.12 14.27
C LYS A 130 9.01 -7.56 15.61
N ARG A 131 9.66 -8.55 16.21
CA ARG A 131 9.06 -9.52 17.13
C ARG A 131 8.21 -8.91 18.23
N ASP A 132 8.79 -7.94 18.91
CA ASP A 132 8.19 -7.37 20.12
C ASP A 132 7.27 -6.18 19.79
N ALA A 133 7.09 -5.83 18.52
CA ALA A 133 6.24 -4.74 18.06
C ALA A 133 5.10 -5.19 17.14
N PHE A 134 5.41 -5.77 15.97
CA PHE A 134 4.40 -6.13 14.97
C PHE A 134 4.88 -7.21 14.00
N ILE A 135 3.94 -8.00 13.47
CA ILE A 135 4.25 -9.07 12.50
C ILE A 135 3.14 -9.17 11.45
N MET A 136 3.52 -9.14 10.16
CA MET A 136 2.67 -9.62 9.06
C MET A 136 2.77 -11.14 9.03
N HIS A 137 1.73 -11.81 9.51
CA HIS A 137 1.84 -13.15 10.06
C HIS A 137 1.04 -14.19 9.28
N PRO A 138 1.65 -14.87 8.29
CA PRO A 138 1.06 -16.06 7.69
C PRO A 138 0.70 -17.09 8.76
N ASN A 139 -0.38 -17.84 8.55
CA ASN A 139 -0.79 -18.92 9.45
C ASN A 139 -0.45 -20.26 8.80
N ALA A 140 0.46 -21.03 9.42
CA ALA A 140 0.94 -22.30 8.88
C ALA A 140 -0.22 -23.26 8.55
N ASN A 141 -0.05 -24.03 7.47
CA ASN A 141 -1.03 -25.00 6.98
C ASN A 141 -2.42 -24.40 6.66
N SER A 142 -2.47 -23.10 6.38
CA SER A 142 -3.71 -22.41 5.99
C SER A 142 -3.44 -21.38 4.90
N LYS A 143 -4.49 -20.77 4.36
CA LYS A 143 -4.39 -19.60 3.48
C LYS A 143 -4.38 -18.26 4.23
N ASN A 144 -4.61 -18.31 5.54
CA ASN A 144 -4.88 -17.11 6.32
C ASN A 144 -3.59 -16.34 6.63
N MET A 145 -3.75 -15.02 6.63
CA MET A 145 -2.80 -14.02 7.07
C MET A 145 -3.40 -13.32 8.30
N ALA A 146 -2.65 -13.26 9.39
CA ALA A 146 -2.93 -12.42 10.54
C ALA A 146 -2.04 -11.18 10.55
N PHE A 147 -2.36 -10.22 11.40
CA PHE A 147 -1.52 -9.06 11.68
C PHE A 147 -1.43 -8.85 13.17
N CYS A 148 -0.28 -9.19 13.73
CA CYS A 148 -0.04 -9.07 15.15
C CYS A 148 0.54 -7.68 15.46
N VAL A 149 0.04 -7.05 16.52
CA VAL A 149 0.53 -5.77 17.06
C VAL A 149 0.58 -5.89 18.58
N VAL A 150 1.75 -5.64 19.18
CA VAL A 150 1.91 -5.61 20.64
C VAL A 150 1.56 -4.23 21.14
N ASN A 151 0.44 -4.11 21.84
CA ASN A 151 -0.03 -2.81 22.28
C ASN A 151 -0.78 -2.90 23.62
N GLY A 152 -0.24 -2.23 24.65
CA GLY A 152 -0.86 -2.16 25.98
C GLY A 152 -1.01 -3.50 26.74
N ALA A 153 -0.52 -4.61 26.18
CA ALA A 153 -0.53 -5.94 26.77
C ALA A 153 0.57 -6.82 26.15
N PRO A 154 0.99 -7.91 26.80
CA PRO A 154 1.92 -8.87 26.22
C PRO A 154 1.38 -9.54 24.95
N TRP A 155 2.27 -10.22 24.23
CA TRP A 155 1.92 -11.01 23.03
C TRP A 155 0.72 -11.92 23.28
N ASN A 156 -0.19 -12.00 22.30
CA ASN A 156 -1.42 -12.80 22.36
C ASN A 156 -2.42 -12.39 23.45
N GLN A 157 -2.40 -11.14 23.90
CA GLN A 157 -3.36 -10.63 24.87
C GLN A 157 -3.88 -9.24 24.47
N PRO A 158 -5.17 -8.93 24.68
CA PRO A 158 -6.24 -9.85 25.12
C PRO A 158 -6.72 -10.81 24.02
N ARG A 159 -6.23 -10.65 22.78
CA ARG A 159 -6.61 -11.45 21.62
C ARG A 159 -5.49 -12.39 21.21
N THR A 160 -5.82 -13.55 20.65
CA THR A 160 -4.85 -14.50 20.10
C THR A 160 -4.12 -13.93 18.88
N TRP A 161 -2.94 -14.46 18.56
CA TRP A 161 -2.11 -14.04 17.42
C TRP A 161 -2.85 -14.07 16.08
N ASP A 162 -3.81 -14.98 15.91
CA ASP A 162 -4.59 -15.20 14.69
C ASP A 162 -5.92 -14.43 14.65
N ALA A 163 -6.16 -13.54 15.62
CA ALA A 163 -7.39 -12.75 15.65
C ALA A 163 -7.51 -11.88 14.39
N GLY A 164 -8.68 -11.98 13.74
CA GLY A 164 -8.96 -11.24 12.50
C GLY A 164 -8.21 -11.76 11.28
N ALA A 165 -7.61 -12.95 11.34
CA ALA A 165 -6.92 -13.54 10.20
C ALA A 165 -7.85 -13.79 9.01
N VAL A 166 -7.35 -13.52 7.81
CA VAL A 166 -8.12 -13.54 6.55
C VAL A 166 -7.24 -14.04 5.40
N ALA A 167 -7.85 -14.51 4.32
CA ALA A 167 -7.14 -15.00 3.13
C ALA A 167 -7.48 -14.15 1.88
N PRO A 168 -6.62 -14.18 0.85
CA PRO A 168 -7.03 -13.72 -0.48
C PRO A 168 -8.16 -14.57 -1.03
N ASP A 169 -8.95 -14.01 -1.95
CA ASP A 169 -10.00 -14.76 -2.67
C ASP A 169 -9.41 -15.74 -3.71
N GLY A 170 -8.16 -15.51 -4.11
CA GLY A 170 -7.46 -16.22 -5.17
C GLY A 170 -6.56 -17.38 -4.73
N ASP A 171 -5.73 -17.83 -5.66
CA ASP A 171 -4.68 -18.81 -5.41
C ASP A 171 -3.53 -18.14 -4.65
N LEU A 172 -3.16 -18.71 -3.50
CA LEU A 172 -2.09 -18.19 -2.66
C LEU A 172 -0.71 -18.23 -3.34
N THR A 173 -0.56 -19.00 -4.40
CA THR A 173 0.65 -19.09 -5.24
C THR A 173 0.75 -17.95 -6.26
N GLU A 174 -0.28 -17.11 -6.39
CA GLU A 174 -0.25 -15.87 -7.16
C GLU A 174 0.14 -14.67 -6.30
N TRP A 175 0.60 -13.60 -6.95
CA TRP A 175 0.95 -12.36 -6.27
C TRP A 175 -0.28 -11.67 -5.69
N HIS A 176 -0.27 -11.47 -4.37
CA HIS A 176 -1.26 -10.67 -3.64
C HIS A 176 -0.58 -9.54 -2.87
N LEU A 177 -1.21 -8.38 -2.83
CA LEU A 177 -0.74 -7.27 -2.00
C LEU A 177 -1.36 -7.38 -0.62
N TYR A 178 -0.55 -7.66 0.40
CA TYR A 178 -0.96 -7.65 1.79
C TYR A 178 -0.60 -6.31 2.41
N THR A 179 -1.57 -5.63 3.01
CA THR A 179 -1.33 -4.38 3.73
C THR A 179 -2.03 -4.37 5.07
N CYS A 180 -1.29 -4.06 6.12
CA CYS A 180 -1.74 -4.12 7.50
C CYS A 180 -1.57 -2.75 8.14
N THR A 181 -2.62 -2.19 8.73
CA THR A 181 -2.59 -0.84 9.32
C THR A 181 -3.04 -0.86 10.78
N PHE A 182 -2.38 -0.09 11.62
CA PHE A 182 -2.80 0.17 13.00
C PHE A 182 -2.54 1.62 13.39
N ASP A 183 -3.48 2.24 14.10
CA ASP A 183 -3.37 3.58 14.67
C ASP A 183 -3.77 3.57 16.15
N SER A 184 -2.82 3.86 17.04
CA SER A 184 -3.05 3.89 18.49
C SER A 184 -4.00 5.01 18.92
N ALA A 185 -4.07 6.13 18.20
CA ALA A 185 -4.97 7.24 18.57
C ALA A 185 -6.44 6.81 18.48
N THR A 186 -6.77 5.96 17.51
CA THR A 186 -8.12 5.46 17.28
C THR A 186 -8.32 4.03 17.79
N GLY A 187 -7.26 3.25 17.93
CA GLY A 187 -7.29 1.79 18.15
C GLY A 187 -7.62 1.01 16.87
N LYS A 188 -7.75 1.68 15.73
CA LYS A 188 -8.22 1.06 14.49
C LYS A 188 -7.13 0.18 13.91
N TRP A 189 -7.47 -1.08 13.67
CA TRP A 189 -6.63 -2.10 13.05
C TRP A 189 -7.33 -2.65 11.82
N VAL A 190 -6.62 -2.80 10.71
CA VAL A 190 -7.19 -3.26 9.44
C VAL A 190 -6.19 -4.12 8.66
N ILE A 191 -6.67 -5.23 8.09
CA ILE A 191 -5.96 -5.98 7.05
C ILE A 191 -6.65 -5.72 5.71
N TYR A 192 -5.86 -5.30 4.74
CA TYR A 192 -6.21 -5.19 3.34
C TYR A 192 -5.51 -6.27 2.53
N ILE A 193 -6.24 -6.87 1.58
CA ILE A 193 -5.69 -7.76 0.57
C ILE A 193 -6.16 -7.25 -0.79
N ASP A 194 -5.23 -7.04 -1.71
CA ASP A 194 -5.48 -6.51 -3.06
C ASP A 194 -6.30 -5.22 -3.06
N GLY A 195 -5.94 -4.30 -2.15
CA GLY A 195 -6.59 -2.98 -2.02
C GLY A 195 -7.96 -2.98 -1.36
N VAL A 196 -8.47 -4.15 -0.93
CA VAL A 196 -9.77 -4.30 -0.28
C VAL A 196 -9.60 -4.64 1.19
N ALA A 197 -10.30 -3.91 2.08
CA ALA A 197 -10.32 -4.24 3.50
C ALA A 197 -11.02 -5.59 3.73
N LYS A 198 -10.28 -6.59 4.21
CA LYS A 198 -10.76 -7.94 4.47
C LYS A 198 -11.08 -8.17 5.94
N SER A 199 -10.39 -7.45 6.84
CA SER A 199 -10.59 -7.56 8.28
C SER A 199 -10.41 -6.20 8.94
N SER A 200 -11.20 -5.93 9.99
CA SER A 200 -11.11 -4.69 10.77
C SER A 200 -11.48 -4.97 12.21
N MET A 201 -10.75 -4.37 13.14
CA MET A 201 -10.99 -4.48 14.57
C MET A 201 -10.68 -3.17 15.28
N ASP A 202 -11.26 -2.99 16.46
CA ASP A 202 -10.83 -1.98 17.42
C ASP A 202 -9.95 -2.66 18.50
N LEU A 203 -8.67 -2.33 18.51
CA LEU A 203 -7.72 -2.74 19.55
C LEU A 203 -7.66 -1.71 20.67
N ASN A 204 -6.80 -1.97 21.66
CA ASN A 204 -6.45 -0.99 22.68
C ASN A 204 -5.87 0.27 21.99
N LYS A 205 -6.07 1.46 22.59
CA LYS A 205 -5.53 2.74 22.12
C LYS A 205 -4.13 3.04 22.68
N ALA A 206 -3.47 2.02 23.24
CA ALA A 206 -2.08 2.11 23.64
C ALA A 206 -1.16 2.15 22.41
N GLU A 207 -0.05 2.87 22.54
CA GLU A 207 1.03 2.83 21.56
C GLU A 207 1.55 1.39 21.39
N ILE A 208 2.07 1.11 20.20
CA ILE A 208 2.80 -0.12 19.89
C ILE A 208 4.03 -0.17 20.78
N ALA A 209 4.35 -1.34 21.33
CA ALA A 209 5.56 -1.54 22.10
C ALA A 209 6.80 -1.14 21.29
N LEU A 210 7.75 -0.51 21.98
CA LEU A 210 9.03 -0.11 21.38
C LEU A 210 9.97 -1.32 21.35
N ASP A 211 10.39 -1.66 20.15
CA ASP A 211 11.38 -2.66 19.82
C ASP A 211 12.54 -1.98 19.07
N LYS A 212 13.76 -2.21 19.53
CA LYS A 212 14.99 -1.64 18.95
C LYS A 212 15.81 -2.64 18.14
N GLY A 213 15.40 -3.90 18.13
CA GLY A 213 16.06 -4.98 17.42
C GLY A 213 15.88 -4.91 15.91
N PRO A 214 16.23 -5.99 15.20
CA PRO A 214 16.16 -6.03 13.75
C PRO A 214 14.72 -6.09 13.22
N ILE A 215 14.60 -6.11 11.89
CA ILE A 215 13.41 -6.63 11.20
C ILE A 215 13.85 -7.84 10.39
N HIS A 216 13.04 -8.89 10.38
CA HIS A 216 13.24 -10.03 9.50
C HIS A 216 12.19 -10.06 8.39
N ILE A 217 12.65 -10.35 7.17
CA ILE A 217 11.82 -10.63 6.00
C ILE A 217 12.20 -12.03 5.53
N GLY A 218 11.26 -12.97 5.51
CA GLY A 218 11.50 -14.39 5.23
C GLY A 218 11.62 -15.28 6.46
N TRP A 219 11.53 -14.74 7.70
CA TRP A 219 11.67 -15.53 8.93
C TRP A 219 10.90 -14.92 10.10
N ASP A 220 10.36 -15.77 10.97
CA ASP A 220 9.90 -15.42 12.31
C ASP A 220 10.86 -15.97 13.37
N GLU A 221 11.51 -15.10 14.14
CA GLU A 221 12.53 -15.48 15.11
C GLU A 221 12.01 -16.31 16.30
N ALA A 222 10.69 -16.42 16.47
CA ALA A 222 10.10 -17.29 17.49
C ALA A 222 10.48 -18.77 17.37
N GLY A 223 10.90 -19.20 16.18
CA GLY A 223 11.34 -20.57 15.92
C GLY A 223 12.34 -20.63 14.78
N ALA A 224 13.43 -21.38 14.96
CA ALA A 224 14.46 -21.56 13.92
C ALA A 224 13.91 -22.22 12.65
N ASP A 225 12.79 -22.93 12.75
CA ASP A 225 12.05 -23.60 11.68
C ASP A 225 10.99 -22.72 11.01
N ARG A 226 10.74 -21.49 11.49
CA ARG A 226 9.74 -20.56 10.92
C ARG A 226 10.26 -19.74 9.75
N LYS A 227 11.03 -20.38 8.86
CA LYS A 227 11.54 -19.77 7.63
C LYS A 227 10.55 -19.95 6.50
N GLY A 228 10.28 -18.85 5.80
CA GLY A 228 9.29 -18.79 4.74
C GLY A 228 9.62 -19.63 3.53
N GLN A 229 8.58 -20.20 2.91
CA GLN A 229 8.64 -20.76 1.57
C GLN A 229 7.66 -20.00 0.68
N GLY A 230 8.19 -19.20 -0.23
CA GLY A 230 7.40 -18.28 -1.05
C GLY A 230 8.26 -17.12 -1.54
N ALA A 231 7.62 -16.09 -2.07
CA ALA A 231 8.33 -14.91 -2.57
C ALA A 231 7.71 -13.63 -2.04
N VAL A 232 8.54 -12.60 -1.90
CA VAL A 232 8.18 -11.27 -1.41
C VAL A 232 8.77 -10.22 -2.35
N ASP A 233 8.01 -9.16 -2.58
CA ASP A 233 8.34 -8.06 -3.47
C ASP A 233 7.76 -6.75 -2.90
N ASP A 234 8.34 -5.61 -3.27
CA ASP A 234 7.82 -4.27 -2.94
C ASP A 234 7.42 -4.13 -1.45
N VAL A 235 8.37 -4.34 -0.54
CA VAL A 235 8.15 -4.24 0.90
C VAL A 235 8.28 -2.81 1.37
N ALA A 236 7.33 -2.32 2.17
CA ALA A 236 7.49 -1.05 2.88
C ALA A 236 6.85 -1.04 4.26
N ILE A 237 7.41 -0.20 5.12
CA ILE A 237 6.88 0.11 6.45
C ILE A 237 6.68 1.63 6.52
N PHE A 238 5.52 2.05 7.01
CA PHE A 238 5.18 3.47 7.21
C PHE A 238 4.90 3.74 8.69
N ASN A 239 5.20 4.95 9.17
CA ASN A 239 4.91 5.43 10.53
C ASN A 239 3.51 6.07 10.67
N VAL A 240 2.61 5.79 9.72
CA VAL A 240 1.21 6.22 9.71
C VAL A 240 0.33 5.03 9.34
N ALA A 241 -0.94 5.07 9.75
CA ALA A 241 -1.96 4.17 9.22
C ALA A 241 -2.50 4.73 7.89
N LEU A 242 -2.19 4.07 6.78
CA LEU A 242 -2.67 4.48 5.46
C LEU A 242 -4.18 4.25 5.34
N ASN A 243 -4.86 5.15 4.64
CA ASN A 243 -6.28 5.00 4.35
C ASN A 243 -6.49 4.08 3.12
N ALA A 244 -7.74 3.66 2.89
CA ALA A 244 -8.07 2.74 1.81
C ALA A 244 -7.71 3.25 0.40
N ASN A 245 -7.66 4.56 0.16
CA ASN A 245 -7.27 5.11 -1.13
C ASN A 245 -5.75 5.01 -1.34
N ASP A 246 -4.96 5.35 -0.31
CA ASP A 246 -3.50 5.19 -0.37
C ASP A 246 -3.11 3.71 -0.53
N VAL A 247 -3.83 2.80 0.14
CA VAL A 247 -3.62 1.35 -0.04
C VAL A 247 -3.92 0.89 -1.48
N LYS A 248 -4.93 1.46 -2.14
CA LYS A 248 -5.19 1.17 -3.56
C LYS A 248 -4.09 1.69 -4.47
N GLU A 249 -3.44 2.80 -4.13
CA GLU A 249 -2.30 3.30 -4.90
C GLU A 249 -1.09 2.38 -4.78
N LEU A 250 -0.86 1.75 -3.62
CA LEU A 250 0.21 0.74 -3.45
C LEU A 250 0.11 -0.43 -4.43
N MET A 251 -1.10 -0.76 -4.91
CA MET A 251 -1.28 -1.82 -5.92
C MET A 251 -0.58 -1.53 -7.25
N LYS A 252 -0.25 -0.26 -7.51
CA LYS A 252 0.43 0.17 -8.73
C LYS A 252 1.95 0.14 -8.59
N GLY A 253 2.47 -0.25 -7.42
CA GLY A 253 3.90 -0.36 -7.11
C GLY A 253 4.44 0.82 -6.30
N LEU A 254 5.45 0.56 -5.48
CA LEU A 254 6.03 1.54 -4.55
C LEU A 254 6.79 2.67 -5.25
N THR A 255 7.33 2.39 -6.44
CA THR A 255 8.11 3.36 -7.24
C THR A 255 7.27 4.55 -7.72
N LEU A 256 5.96 4.38 -7.91
CA LEU A 256 5.06 5.49 -8.27
C LEU A 256 4.91 6.50 -7.12
N GLY A 257 4.89 6.04 -5.87
CA GLY A 257 4.90 6.92 -4.69
C GLY A 257 6.14 7.81 -4.66
N MET A 258 7.31 7.26 -5.04
CA MET A 258 8.54 8.04 -5.17
C MET A 258 8.48 9.06 -6.31
N ALA A 259 7.97 8.67 -7.48
CA ALA A 259 7.88 9.55 -8.64
C ALA A 259 6.97 10.76 -8.37
N VAL A 260 5.83 10.55 -7.71
CA VAL A 260 4.93 11.63 -7.29
C VAL A 260 5.61 12.57 -6.28
N ASN A 261 6.40 12.02 -5.35
CA ASN A 261 7.16 12.85 -4.41
C ASN A 261 8.21 13.73 -5.11
N ALA A 262 8.97 13.15 -6.04
CA ALA A 262 9.98 13.87 -6.83
C ALA A 262 9.35 15.02 -7.62
N ASN A 263 8.20 14.80 -8.27
CA ASN A 263 7.47 15.85 -8.99
C ASN A 263 7.02 16.99 -8.05
N GLY A 264 6.54 16.66 -6.85
CA GLY A 264 6.19 17.67 -5.85
C GLY A 264 7.38 18.51 -5.37
N LYS A 265 8.56 17.90 -5.23
CA LYS A 265 9.83 18.61 -4.90
C LYS A 265 10.28 19.51 -6.04
N LEU A 266 10.18 19.06 -7.29
CA LEU A 266 10.47 19.90 -8.45
C LEU A 266 9.54 21.12 -8.49
N ALA A 267 8.23 20.93 -8.33
CA ALA A 267 7.26 22.02 -8.34
C ALA A 267 7.54 23.08 -7.24
N THR A 268 7.89 22.65 -6.02
CA THR A 268 8.26 23.58 -4.94
C THR A 268 9.59 24.30 -5.21
N THR A 269 10.56 23.62 -5.81
CA THR A 269 11.84 24.23 -6.18
C THR A 269 11.65 25.33 -7.24
N TRP A 270 10.84 25.08 -8.27
CA TRP A 270 10.49 26.08 -9.28
C TRP A 270 9.68 27.25 -8.73
N SER A 271 8.80 27.01 -7.76
CA SER A 271 8.11 28.07 -7.03
C SER A 271 9.11 28.99 -6.32
N ASN A 272 10.07 28.44 -5.59
CA ASN A 272 11.04 29.23 -4.83
C ASN A 272 12.00 30.01 -5.73
N ILE A 273 12.39 29.46 -6.90
CA ILE A 273 13.23 30.18 -7.89
C ILE A 273 12.49 31.41 -8.44
N LYS A 274 11.17 31.33 -8.65
CA LYS A 274 10.38 32.47 -9.15
C LYS A 274 10.14 33.56 -8.09
N ILE A 275 10.40 33.28 -6.82
CA ILE A 275 10.17 34.21 -5.69
C ILE A 275 11.47 34.92 -5.28
N GLN A 276 12.64 34.47 -5.77
CA GLN A 276 13.89 35.22 -5.59
C GLN A 276 14.00 36.32 -6.66
N PRO A 277 14.15 37.61 -6.26
CA PRO A 277 14.28 38.74 -7.17
C PRO A 277 15.61 38.75 -7.93
#